data_AF-A0A5K1B6C0-F1
#
_entry.id   AF-A0A5K1B6C0-F1
#
_cell.length_a   1.000
_cell.length_b   1.000
_cell.length_c   1.000
_cell.angle_alpha   90.00
_cell.angle_beta   90.00
_cell.angle_gamma   90.00
#
_symmetry.space_group_name_H-M   'P 1'
#
loop_
_entity.id
_entity.type
_entity.pdbx_description
1 polymer ?
#
loop_
_entity_poly.entity_id
_entity_poly.type
_entity_poly.pdbx_seq_one_letter_code
_entity_poly.pdbx_strand_id
1 'polypeptide(L)' 'ESAISSLREWLDDSAIGNNPVLRLVAGIIYMHEQDYNEALKHTHSGGTMD' A
#
# COMPACT_ATOMS: atom_id res chain seq x y z
N GLU A 1 -17.64 2.07 -5.21
CA GLU A 1 -16.44 2.33 -4.42
C GLU A 1 -15.63 1.05 -4.34
N SER A 2 -14.34 1.08 -4.66
CA SER A 2 -13.41 -0.02 -4.41
C SER A 2 -12.54 0.36 -3.23
N ALA A 3 -12.23 -0.60 -2.36
CA ALA A 3 -11.31 -0.41 -1.24
C ALA A 3 -9.95 0.17 -1.71
N ILE A 4 -9.53 -0.14 -2.94
CA ILE A 4 -8.31 0.42 -3.54
C ILE A 4 -8.39 1.93 -3.76
N SER A 5 -9.54 2.47 -4.16
CA SER A 5 -9.68 3.91 -4.41
C SER A 5 -9.50 4.73 -3.13
N SER A 6 -10.18 4.33 -2.06
CA SER A 6 -10.02 4.99 -0.74
C SER A 6 -8.62 4.80 -0.16
N LEU A 7 -8.02 3.63 -0.38
CA LEU A 7 -6.66 3.34 0.07
C LEU A 7 -5.62 4.23 -0.64
N ARG A 8 -5.78 4.47 -1.95
CA ARG A 8 -4.89 5.38 -2.70
C ARG A 8 -4.97 6.81 -2.19
N GLU A 9 -6.18 7.31 -1.91
CA GLU A 9 -6.35 8.64 -1.32
C GLU A 9 -5.63 8.77 0.02
N TRP A 10 -5.66 7.73 0.86
CA TRP A 10 -4.95 7.72 2.14
C TRP A 10 -3.43 7.56 1.98
N LEU A 11 -2.96 6.82 0.97
CA LEU A 11 -1.53 6.66 0.70
C LEU A 11 -0.92 7.93 0.08
N ASP A 12 -1.70 8.70 -0.68
CA ASP A 12 -1.28 9.98 -1.27
C ASP A 12 -1.23 11.12 -0.24
N ASP A 13 -1.88 10.97 0.92
CA ASP A 13 -1.83 11.95 2.00
C ASP A 13 -0.48 11.92 2.73
N SER A 14 0.30 13.00 2.60
CA SER A 14 1.61 13.16 3.23
C SER A 14 1.64 13.02 4.77
N ALA A 15 0.50 13.22 5.45
CA ALA A 15 0.41 13.11 6.91
C ALA A 15 0.28 11.65 7.38
N ILE A 16 -0.31 10.77 6.57
CA ILE A 16 -0.63 9.38 6.95
C ILE A 16 -0.04 8.31 6.03
N GLY A 17 0.35 8.65 4.80
CA GLY A 17 0.92 7.73 3.79
C GLY A 17 2.28 7.13 4.19
N ASN A 18 2.96 7.74 5.15
CA ASN A 18 4.19 7.20 5.74
C ASN A 18 3.93 6.39 7.03
N ASN A 19 2.67 6.15 7.39
CA ASN A 19 2.33 5.31 8.54
C ASN A 19 2.60 3.83 8.22
N PRO A 20 3.43 3.14 9.00
CA PRO A 20 3.78 1.74 8.75
C PRO A 20 2.56 0.80 8.84
N VAL A 21 1.56 1.13 9.66
CA VAL A 21 0.32 0.35 9.77
C VAL A 21 -0.54 0.51 8.51
N LEU A 22 -0.64 1.74 7.98
CA LEU A 22 -1.38 2.00 6.74
C LEU A 22 -0.76 1.26 5.56
N ARG A 23 0.57 1.27 5.45
CA ARG A 23 1.29 0.51 4.40
C ARG A 23 1.09 -0.99 4.51
N LEU A 24 1.06 -1.55 5.72
CA LEU A 24 0.75 -2.96 5.94
C LEU A 24 -0.67 -3.31 5.47
N VAL A 25 -1.66 -2.51 5.87
CA VAL A 25 -3.06 -2.68 5.45
C VAL A 25 -3.19 -2.56 3.93
N ALA A 26 -2.51 -1.59 3.32
CA ALA A 26 -2.46 -1.43 1.88
C ALA A 26 -1.90 -2.67 1.19
N GLY A 27 -0.79 -3.20 1.69
CA GLY A 27 -0.19 -4.44 1.21
C GLY A 27 -1.14 -5.64 1.24
N ILE A 28 -1.88 -5.82 2.35
CA ILE A 28 -2.86 -6.91 2.51
C ILE A 28 -4.01 -6.77 1.50
N ILE A 29 -4.52 -5.55 1.32
CA ILE A 29 -5.61 -5.29 0.37
C ILE A 29 -5.13 -5.56 -1.07
N TYR A 30 -3.93 -5.07 -1.44
CA TYR A 30 -3.36 -5.35 -2.75
C TYR A 30 -3.08 -6.85 -2.98
N MET A 31 -2.67 -7.61 -1.96
CA MET A 31 -2.56 -9.07 -2.06
C MET A 31 -3.91 -9.75 -2.34
N HIS A 32 -4.97 -9.30 -1.66
CA HIS A 32 -6.32 -9.84 -1.86
C HIS A 32 -6.84 -9.55 -3.27
N GLU A 33 -6.50 -8.39 -3.81
CA GLU A 33 -6.86 -7.94 -5.15
C GLU A 33 -5.93 -8.52 -6.24
N GLN A 34 -5.01 -9.41 -5.87
CA GLN A 34 -4.00 -10.02 -6.75
C GLN A 34 -3.05 -9.02 -7.44
N ASP A 35 -2.96 -7.79 -6.91
CA ASP A 35 -2.01 -6.77 -7.34
C ASP A 35 -0.72 -6.90 -6.53
N TYR A 36 0.05 -7.94 -6.87
CA TYR A 36 1.26 -8.29 -6.13
C TYR A 36 2.38 -7.25 -6.26
N ASN A 37 2.36 -6.42 -7.30
CA ASN A 37 3.34 -5.36 -7.50
C ASN A 37 3.18 -4.25 -6.47
N GLU A 38 1.95 -3.76 -6.28
CA GLU A 38 1.66 -2.76 -5.25
C GLU A 38 1.74 -3.37 -3.84
N ALA A 39 1.30 -4.62 -3.68
CA ALA A 39 1.47 -5.33 -2.42
C ALA A 39 2.94 -5.39 -1.99
N LEU A 40 3.84 -5.73 -2.91
CA LEU A 40 5.27 -5.82 -2.64
C LEU A 40 5.87 -4.46 -2.29
N LYS A 41 5.51 -3.39 -3.02
CA LYS A 41 5.97 -2.02 -2.71
C LYS A 41 5.58 -1.57 -1.31
N HIS A 42 4.40 -1.96 -0.85
CA HIS A 42 3.88 -1.52 0.45
C HIS A 42 4.25 -2.46 1.62
N THR A 43 4.60 -3.72 1.35
CA THR A 43 5.04 -4.68 2.38
C THR A 43 6.55 -4.79 2.52
N HIS A 44 7.32 -4.42 1.49
CA HIS A 44 8.79 -4.50 1.53
C HIS A 44 9.39 -3.25 2.19
N SER A 45 9.89 -3.41 3.43
CA SER A 45 10.45 -2.30 4.23
C SER A 45 11.89 -1.91 3.89
N GLY A 46 12.50 -2.45 2.82
CA GLY A 46 13.91 -2.14 2.55
C GLY A 46 14.44 -2.69 1.24
N GLY A 47 14.47 -1.82 0.22
CA GLY A 47 15.29 -2.01 -0.96
C GLY A 47 14.48 -1.95 -2.23
N THR A 48 14.63 -0.85 -2.96
CA THR A 48 14.41 -0.79 -4.40
C THR A 48 14.93 -2.07 -5.08
N MET A 49 14.09 -2.76 -5.84
CA MET A 49 14.64 -3.52 -6.98
C MET A 49 15.05 -2.45 -7.99
N ASP A 50 16.35 -2.18 -8.05
CA ASP A 50 16.98 -1.62 -9.25
C ASP A 50 16.61 -2.47 -10.48
#